data_AF-A0A813HS60-F1
#
_entry.id   AF-A0A813HS60-F1
#
_cell.length_a   1.000
_cell.length_b   1.000
_cell.length_c   1.000
_cell.angle_alpha   90.00
_cell.angle_beta   90.00
_cell.angle_gamma   90.00
#
_symmetry.space_group_name_H-M   'P 1'
#
loop_
_entity.id
_entity.type
_entity.pdbx_description
1 polymer ?
#
loop_
_entity_poly.entity_id
_entity_poly.type
_entity_poly.pdbx_seq_one_letter_code
_entity_poly.pdbx_strand_id
1 'polypeptide(L)'
;MTSLRLSLTCALLALGRTQEEEPARLASFLVLGDWGWDPDSHGDVRSRACQQVIADTMNAVMEELGDVKFVVNVGDSFYPMGVKDKADPKWNSMWRNVYSNRVRSVPWYSVYGNHDMIIDNGLCRGDDTASAQINYDLSDRNQFYMPGFSWRVEHPELDLEILALDLNHLWAHNTCRWSPCERECLARTKARQEAALVLFDERMAQSNSSNMVVFSHYPTDYLWAIPGMLGNLSNARRPNGATRHVEYFAGHRHNVDQTSTTSIHPNSNWVVGGGGGWGCDGKEQGFVVGQLLANGTLLTRSVLVDPFICCKDSPWGR
;
A
#
# COMPACT_ATOMS: atom_id res chain seq x y z
N MET A 1 -1.09 86.30 0.69
CA MET A 1 -0.52 85.07 1.27
C MET A 1 -1.67 84.27 1.86
N THR A 2 -2.24 83.36 1.09
CA THR A 2 -3.34 82.47 1.50
C THR A 2 -2.96 81.08 1.03
N SER A 3 -2.51 80.23 1.95
CA SER A 3 -2.13 78.85 1.67
C SER A 3 -3.30 77.95 2.05
N LEU A 4 -4.00 77.44 1.04
CA LEU A 4 -5.04 76.42 1.17
C LEU A 4 -4.33 75.05 1.13
N ARG A 5 -4.33 74.31 2.24
CA ARG A 5 -3.83 72.93 2.27
C ARG A 5 -4.97 71.98 1.90
N LEU A 6 -4.90 71.40 0.70
CA LEU A 6 -5.74 70.30 0.27
C LEU A 6 -5.23 69.02 0.95
N SER A 7 -6.06 68.40 1.80
CA SER A 7 -5.78 67.06 2.33
C SER A 7 -6.35 66.03 1.37
N LEU A 8 -5.48 65.26 0.74
CA LEU A 8 -5.83 64.16 -0.15
C LEU A 8 -5.91 62.87 0.68
N THR A 9 -7.11 62.49 1.11
CA THR A 9 -7.34 61.16 1.70
C THR A 9 -7.34 60.11 0.59
N CYS A 10 -6.25 59.34 0.53
CA CYS A 10 -6.12 58.18 -0.35
C CYS A 10 -6.92 57.01 0.27
N ALA A 11 -8.06 56.66 -0.33
CA ALA A 11 -8.80 55.46 0.04
C ALA A 11 -8.10 54.24 -0.60
N LEU A 12 -7.35 53.48 0.19
CA LEU A 12 -6.90 52.14 -0.21
C LEU A 12 -8.13 51.21 -0.23
N LEU A 13 -8.57 50.83 -1.42
CA LEU A 13 -9.41 49.66 -1.63
C LEU A 13 -8.57 48.41 -1.37
N ALA A 14 -8.73 47.81 -0.20
CA ALA A 14 -8.23 46.47 0.08
C ALA A 14 -9.05 45.47 -0.77
N LEU A 15 -8.48 45.03 -1.89
CA LEU A 15 -8.94 43.85 -2.60
C LEU A 15 -8.72 42.64 -1.68
N GLY A 16 -9.77 42.22 -0.99
CA GLY A 16 -9.76 40.97 -0.24
C GLY A 16 -9.52 39.82 -1.21
N ARG A 17 -8.33 39.21 -1.15
CA ARG A 17 -8.13 37.87 -1.68
C ARG A 17 -9.01 36.96 -0.84
N THR A 18 -10.03 36.37 -1.44
CA THR A 18 -10.65 35.17 -0.87
C THR A 18 -9.56 34.11 -0.91
N GLN A 19 -8.99 33.77 0.25
CA GLN A 19 -8.32 32.48 0.40
C GLN A 19 -9.39 31.45 0.06
N GLU A 20 -9.24 30.74 -1.06
CA GLU A 20 -9.96 29.49 -1.24
C GLU A 20 -9.57 28.62 -0.04
N GLU A 21 -10.53 28.30 0.82
CA GLU A 21 -10.30 27.37 1.92
C GLU A 21 -9.88 26.03 1.31
N GLU A 22 -8.75 25.50 1.76
CA GLU A 22 -8.30 24.16 1.36
C GLU A 22 -9.44 23.17 1.61
N PRO A 23 -9.74 22.29 0.64
CA PRO A 23 -10.86 21.37 0.76
C PRO A 23 -10.68 20.48 1.98
N ALA A 24 -11.73 20.36 2.78
CA ALA A 24 -11.70 19.58 4.01
C ALA A 24 -11.31 18.12 3.74
N ARG A 25 -10.51 17.52 4.61
CA ARG A 25 -10.16 16.10 4.56
C ARG A 25 -11.39 15.25 4.91
N LEU A 26 -11.70 14.27 4.07
CA LEU A 26 -12.82 13.34 4.24
C LEU A 26 -12.38 12.05 4.95
N ALA A 27 -11.23 11.51 4.58
CA ALA A 27 -10.68 10.29 5.15
C ALA A 27 -9.17 10.22 4.94
N SER A 28 -8.51 9.43 5.80
CA SER A 28 -7.12 9.05 5.62
C SER A 28 -6.97 7.52 5.52
N PHE A 29 -5.87 7.06 4.94
CA PHE A 29 -5.44 5.67 4.97
C PHE A 29 -3.92 5.57 5.05
N LEU A 30 -3.41 4.44 5.50
CA LEU A 30 -1.97 4.16 5.52
C LEU A 30 -1.63 3.06 4.51
N VAL A 31 -0.40 3.03 4.03
CA VAL A 31 0.12 1.99 3.13
C VAL A 31 1.49 1.52 3.61
N LEU A 32 1.68 0.21 3.73
CA LEU A 32 2.89 -0.43 4.24
C LEU A 32 3.12 -1.78 3.50
N GLY A 33 4.37 -2.19 3.32
CA GLY A 33 4.75 -3.51 2.81
C GLY A 33 6.05 -4.01 3.44
N ASP A 34 6.34 -5.30 3.28
CA ASP A 34 7.66 -5.89 3.54
C ASP A 34 8.15 -5.66 4.99
N TRP A 35 7.29 -5.93 5.97
CA TRP A 35 7.47 -5.50 7.36
C TRP A 35 7.71 -6.64 8.36
N GLY A 36 7.40 -7.89 8.01
CA GLY A 36 7.37 -9.01 8.96
C GLY A 36 8.73 -9.52 9.43
N TRP A 37 9.44 -8.80 10.29
CA TRP A 37 10.78 -9.17 10.73
C TRP A 37 10.79 -10.46 11.58
N ASP A 38 11.68 -11.39 11.22
CA ASP A 38 11.87 -12.67 11.89
C ASP A 38 13.26 -12.72 12.56
N PRO A 39 13.35 -13.04 13.87
CA PRO A 39 14.63 -13.07 14.59
C PRO A 39 15.57 -14.19 14.15
N ASP A 40 15.03 -15.28 13.58
CA ASP A 40 15.80 -16.46 13.22
C ASP A 40 16.22 -16.41 11.74
N SER A 41 15.42 -15.78 10.88
CA SER A 41 15.69 -15.68 9.44
C SER A 41 15.27 -14.34 8.85
N HIS A 42 16.24 -13.43 8.76
CA HIS A 42 16.08 -12.09 8.20
C HIS A 42 17.16 -11.80 7.13
N GLY A 43 16.87 -10.82 6.28
CA GLY A 43 17.86 -10.23 5.38
C GLY A 43 18.82 -9.31 6.13
N ASP A 44 19.08 -8.14 5.55
CA ASP A 44 20.03 -7.17 6.10
C ASP A 44 19.44 -6.28 7.20
N VAL A 45 18.13 -6.37 7.48
CA VAL A 45 17.54 -5.82 8.70
C VAL A 45 17.78 -6.80 9.85
N ARG A 46 18.77 -6.50 10.69
CA ARG A 46 19.25 -7.41 11.76
C ARG A 46 18.50 -7.29 13.10
N SER A 47 17.47 -6.45 13.18
CA SER A 47 16.74 -6.20 14.42
C SER A 47 15.31 -5.77 14.16
N ARG A 48 14.39 -6.20 15.04
CA ARG A 48 13.00 -5.72 15.11
C ARG A 48 12.87 -4.20 15.25
N ALA A 49 13.93 -3.50 15.64
CA ALA A 49 13.91 -2.06 15.91
C ALA A 49 13.31 -1.24 14.75
N CYS A 50 13.60 -1.60 13.49
CA CYS A 50 13.03 -0.91 12.33
C CYS A 50 11.51 -1.05 12.27
N GLN A 51 11.02 -2.29 12.31
CA GLN A 51 9.59 -2.58 12.30
C GLN A 51 8.87 -1.89 13.48
N GLN A 52 9.50 -1.89 14.67
CA GLN A 52 8.92 -1.28 15.86
C GLN A 52 8.81 0.25 15.73
N VAL A 53 9.86 0.94 15.27
CA VAL A 53 9.79 2.40 15.10
C VAL A 53 8.76 2.80 14.04
N ILE A 54 8.62 2.00 12.98
CA ILE A 54 7.58 2.21 11.95
C ILE A 54 6.19 2.03 12.56
N ALA A 55 5.96 0.98 13.34
CA ALA A 55 4.69 0.72 14.00
C ALA A 55 4.31 1.83 15.01
N ASP A 56 5.28 2.29 15.79
CA ASP A 56 5.08 3.40 16.75
C ASP A 56 4.76 4.72 16.02
N THR A 57 5.42 4.95 14.87
CA THR A 57 5.15 6.13 14.02
C THR A 57 3.77 6.05 13.37
N MET A 58 3.35 4.89 12.87
CA MET A 58 1.98 4.68 12.38
C MET A 58 0.95 4.97 13.47
N ASN A 59 1.21 4.53 14.71
CA ASN A 59 0.33 4.79 15.84
C ASN A 59 0.19 6.29 16.16
N ALA A 60 1.28 7.05 16.10
CA ALA A 60 1.29 8.50 16.29
C ALA A 60 0.57 9.22 15.14
N VAL A 61 0.81 8.83 13.89
CA VAL A 61 0.14 9.41 12.73
C VAL A 61 -1.37 9.14 12.75
N MET A 62 -1.80 7.95 13.16
CA MET A 62 -3.24 7.67 13.30
C MET A 62 -3.91 8.50 14.40
N GLU A 63 -3.19 8.82 15.47
CA GLU A 63 -3.66 9.71 16.53
C GLU A 63 -3.80 11.15 16.04
N GLU A 64 -2.81 11.63 15.29
CA GLU A 64 -2.81 12.97 14.70
C GLU A 64 -3.95 13.14 13.68
N LEU A 65 -4.12 12.16 12.78
CA LEU A 65 -5.10 12.23 11.71
C LEU A 65 -6.54 12.08 12.22
N GLY A 66 -6.76 11.17 13.19
CA GLY A 66 -8.06 10.91 13.82
C GLY A 66 -9.12 10.29 12.90
N ASP A 67 -8.85 10.13 11.61
CA ASP A 67 -9.82 9.74 10.58
C ASP A 67 -9.32 8.64 9.64
N VAL A 68 -8.28 7.91 10.03
CA VAL A 68 -7.76 6.76 9.27
C VAL A 68 -8.82 5.66 9.20
N LYS A 69 -9.17 5.22 7.98
CA LYS A 69 -10.27 4.27 7.73
C LYS A 69 -9.80 2.83 7.48
N PHE A 70 -8.59 2.66 6.94
CA PHE A 70 -8.00 1.37 6.61
C PHE A 70 -6.48 1.47 6.47
N VAL A 71 -5.81 0.32 6.49
CA VAL A 71 -4.40 0.15 6.11
C VAL A 71 -4.34 -0.71 4.85
N VAL A 72 -3.61 -0.28 3.84
CA VAL A 72 -3.24 -1.09 2.67
C VAL A 72 -1.91 -1.78 2.97
N ASN A 73 -1.91 -3.10 2.93
CA ASN A 73 -0.76 -3.95 3.16
C ASN A 73 -0.36 -4.61 1.83
N VAL A 74 0.76 -4.17 1.25
CA VAL A 74 1.19 -4.58 -0.10
C VAL A 74 1.94 -5.92 -0.13
N GLY A 75 1.91 -6.68 0.96
CA GLY A 75 2.46 -8.04 1.03
C GLY A 75 3.84 -8.12 1.65
N ASP A 76 4.37 -9.34 1.68
CA ASP A 76 5.52 -9.76 2.47
C ASP A 76 5.34 -9.43 3.95
N SER A 77 4.20 -9.89 4.46
CA SER A 77 3.75 -9.63 5.82
C SER A 77 4.49 -10.48 6.85
N PHE A 78 4.96 -11.66 6.46
CA PHE A 78 5.62 -12.60 7.36
C PHE A 78 6.86 -13.23 6.71
N TYR A 79 8.05 -12.67 6.96
CA TYR A 79 9.29 -13.29 6.52
C TYR A 79 9.67 -14.51 7.38
N PRO A 80 10.53 -15.41 6.87
CA PRO A 80 10.99 -15.51 5.47
C PRO A 80 10.01 -16.25 4.55
N MET A 81 8.96 -16.89 5.07
CA MET A 81 8.22 -17.92 4.33
C MET A 81 6.71 -17.92 4.56
N GLY A 82 6.16 -16.84 5.11
CA GLY A 82 4.74 -16.71 5.39
C GLY A 82 4.34 -17.34 6.72
N VAL A 83 3.05 -17.64 6.81
CA VAL A 83 2.40 -18.31 7.94
C VAL A 83 1.69 -19.57 7.45
N LYS A 84 1.68 -20.62 8.28
CA LYS A 84 1.10 -21.92 7.87
C LYS A 84 -0.43 -21.98 7.99
N ASP A 85 -0.98 -21.23 8.94
CA ASP A 85 -2.42 -21.17 9.26
C ASP A 85 -2.76 -19.88 10.05
N LYS A 86 -4.05 -19.71 10.36
CA LYS A 86 -4.58 -18.54 11.10
C LYS A 86 -4.13 -18.48 12.57
N ALA A 87 -3.62 -19.58 13.12
CA ALA A 87 -3.15 -19.71 14.50
C ALA A 87 -1.61 -19.67 14.61
N ASP A 88 -0.90 -19.45 13.49
CA ASP A 88 0.55 -19.37 13.47
C ASP A 88 1.05 -18.29 14.47
N PRO A 89 2.01 -18.62 15.35
CA PRO A 89 2.54 -17.67 16.33
C PRO A 89 3.08 -16.37 15.73
N LYS A 90 3.49 -16.37 14.45
CA LYS A 90 3.96 -15.18 13.74
C LYS A 90 2.94 -14.06 13.68
N TRP A 91 1.65 -14.38 13.64
CA TRP A 91 0.60 -13.37 13.77
C TRP A 91 0.75 -12.54 15.05
N ASN A 92 1.13 -13.17 16.16
CA ASN A 92 1.36 -12.45 17.40
C ASN A 92 2.72 -11.77 17.41
N SER A 93 3.80 -12.49 17.12
CA SER A 93 5.16 -11.97 17.28
C SER A 93 5.50 -10.84 16.29
N MET A 94 4.94 -10.88 15.08
CA MET A 94 5.24 -9.93 14.00
C MET A 94 4.14 -8.90 13.78
N TRP A 95 2.89 -9.15 14.18
CA TRP A 95 1.79 -8.21 13.93
C TRP A 95 1.08 -7.73 15.20
N ARG A 96 0.38 -8.61 15.92
CA ARG A 96 -0.50 -8.19 17.04
C ARG A 96 0.26 -7.54 18.20
N ASN A 97 1.50 -7.99 18.45
CA ASN A 97 2.38 -7.45 19.49
C ASN A 97 3.36 -6.38 18.99
N VAL A 98 3.32 -6.03 17.70
CA VAL A 98 4.15 -4.96 17.11
C VAL A 98 3.28 -3.71 16.88
N TYR A 99 2.15 -3.89 16.19
CA TYR A 99 1.24 -2.80 15.86
C TYR A 99 0.19 -2.65 16.96
N SER A 100 0.01 -1.41 17.41
CA SER A 100 -0.88 -1.08 18.52
C SER A 100 -2.34 -1.44 18.22
N ASN A 101 -3.16 -1.51 19.27
CA ASN A 101 -4.62 -1.67 19.11
C ASN A 101 -5.24 -0.57 18.24
N ARG A 102 -4.69 0.66 18.25
CA ARG A 102 -5.14 1.76 17.39
C ARG A 102 -4.86 1.45 15.92
N VAL A 103 -3.65 1.01 15.61
CA VAL A 103 -3.28 0.66 14.22
C VAL A 103 -4.06 -0.55 13.69
N ARG A 104 -4.39 -1.49 14.58
CA ARG A 104 -5.23 -2.65 14.24
C ARG A 104 -6.73 -2.41 14.38
N SER A 105 -7.18 -1.21 14.77
CA SER A 105 -8.61 -0.92 14.94
C SER A 105 -9.37 -0.75 13.62
N VAL A 106 -8.63 -0.57 12.52
CA VAL A 106 -9.14 -0.46 11.15
C VAL A 106 -8.82 -1.74 10.36
N PRO A 107 -9.58 -2.07 9.29
CA PRO A 107 -9.25 -3.21 8.46
C PRO A 107 -7.88 -3.04 7.79
N TRP A 108 -7.14 -4.15 7.71
CA TRP A 108 -5.89 -4.27 6.96
C TRP A 108 -6.17 -4.96 5.62
N TYR A 109 -6.37 -4.14 4.59
CA TYR A 109 -6.57 -4.55 3.20
C TYR A 109 -5.26 -5.11 2.64
N SER A 110 -5.18 -6.44 2.54
CA SER A 110 -3.90 -7.13 2.28
C SER A 110 -3.89 -7.91 0.97
N VAL A 111 -2.70 -8.07 0.43
CA VAL A 111 -2.37 -8.97 -0.68
C VAL A 111 -1.12 -9.78 -0.31
N TYR A 112 -0.90 -10.91 -0.98
CA TYR A 112 0.32 -11.68 -0.79
C TYR A 112 1.52 -11.04 -1.48
N GLY A 113 2.64 -11.00 -0.77
CA GLY A 113 3.97 -10.95 -1.38
C GLY A 113 4.55 -12.34 -1.62
N ASN A 114 5.74 -12.38 -2.24
CA ASN A 114 6.33 -13.66 -2.61
C ASN A 114 6.73 -14.50 -1.40
N HIS A 115 7.11 -13.87 -0.28
CA HIS A 115 7.46 -14.61 0.93
C HIS A 115 6.22 -15.21 1.60
N ASP A 116 5.06 -14.56 1.51
CA ASP A 116 3.85 -15.00 2.18
C ASP A 116 3.30 -16.34 1.66
N MET A 117 3.50 -16.63 0.37
CA MET A 117 2.90 -17.79 -0.29
C MET A 117 3.71 -19.08 -0.15
N ILE A 118 4.94 -19.04 0.38
CA ILE A 118 5.90 -20.15 0.30
C ILE A 118 5.38 -21.42 0.98
N ILE A 119 4.95 -21.32 2.24
CA ILE A 119 4.39 -22.45 3.01
C ILE A 119 2.87 -22.43 3.12
N ASP A 120 2.21 -21.54 2.38
CA ASP A 120 0.75 -21.41 2.44
C ASP A 120 0.07 -22.70 1.97
N ASN A 121 -0.75 -23.29 2.85
CA ASN A 121 -1.46 -24.52 2.55
C ASN A 121 -2.42 -24.36 1.37
N GLY A 122 -3.06 -23.19 1.24
CA GLY A 122 -4.01 -22.93 0.16
C GLY A 122 -3.36 -22.83 -1.22
N LEU A 123 -2.09 -22.40 -1.31
CA LEU A 123 -1.31 -22.53 -2.53
C LEU A 123 -1.15 -23.99 -2.95
N CYS A 124 -0.63 -24.87 -2.10
CA CYS A 124 -0.39 -26.25 -2.52
C CYS A 124 -1.69 -27.03 -2.77
N ARG A 125 -2.69 -26.83 -1.92
CA ARG A 125 -3.99 -27.52 -2.01
C ARG A 125 -4.86 -26.97 -3.15
N GLY A 126 -4.72 -25.70 -3.49
CA GLY A 126 -5.61 -25.04 -4.45
C GLY A 126 -6.95 -24.67 -3.85
N ASP A 127 -6.94 -24.37 -2.56
CA ASP A 127 -8.13 -24.15 -1.76
C ASP A 127 -7.85 -22.93 -0.89
N ASP A 128 -8.51 -21.81 -1.23
CA ASP A 128 -8.37 -20.55 -0.53
C ASP A 128 -8.85 -20.62 0.92
N THR A 129 -9.77 -21.53 1.25
CA THR A 129 -10.22 -21.76 2.63
C THR A 129 -9.11 -22.34 3.51
N ALA A 130 -8.11 -22.98 2.89
CA ALA A 130 -6.92 -23.49 3.56
C ALA A 130 -5.78 -22.45 3.64
N SER A 131 -5.94 -21.25 3.05
CA SER A 131 -4.91 -20.22 3.09
C SER A 131 -4.86 -19.53 4.45
N ALA A 132 -3.65 -19.28 4.92
CA ALA A 132 -3.38 -18.79 6.27
C ALA A 132 -3.76 -17.33 6.47
N GLN A 133 -3.69 -16.50 5.41
CA GLN A 133 -3.98 -15.08 5.47
C GLN A 133 -5.33 -14.70 4.84
N ILE A 134 -6.03 -15.65 4.20
CA ILE A 134 -7.35 -15.38 3.62
C ILE A 134 -8.41 -15.29 4.71
N ASN A 135 -9.09 -14.16 4.73
CA ASN A 135 -10.17 -13.87 5.65
C ASN A 135 -11.19 -12.93 4.99
N TYR A 136 -12.45 -13.36 5.00
CA TYR A 136 -13.58 -12.67 4.41
C TYR A 136 -14.33 -11.75 5.38
N ASP A 137 -14.05 -11.86 6.69
CA ASP A 137 -14.73 -11.07 7.70
C ASP A 137 -14.09 -9.68 7.82
N LEU A 138 -14.73 -8.69 7.20
CA LEU A 138 -14.33 -7.27 7.28
C LEU A 138 -14.41 -6.71 8.72
N SER A 139 -15.12 -7.35 9.63
CA SER A 139 -15.24 -6.94 11.03
C SER A 139 -14.16 -7.54 11.94
N ASP A 140 -13.46 -8.58 11.48
CA ASP A 140 -12.35 -9.16 12.24
C ASP A 140 -11.19 -8.16 12.32
N ARG A 141 -10.70 -7.90 13.54
CA ARG A 141 -9.55 -7.03 13.83
C ARG A 141 -8.35 -7.83 14.34
N ASN A 142 -8.49 -9.16 14.40
CA ASN A 142 -7.44 -10.11 14.77
C ASN A 142 -6.85 -10.83 13.56
N GLN A 143 -7.34 -10.58 12.35
CA GLN A 143 -6.77 -11.04 11.09
C GLN A 143 -6.81 -9.91 10.06
N PHE A 144 -6.13 -10.10 8.93
CA PHE A 144 -6.26 -9.21 7.77
C PHE A 144 -7.66 -9.30 7.15
N TYR A 145 -8.01 -8.30 6.34
CA TYR A 145 -9.07 -8.46 5.35
C TYR A 145 -8.44 -8.76 4.00
N MET A 146 -8.60 -10.01 3.57
CA MET A 146 -8.08 -10.54 2.31
C MET A 146 -9.03 -11.66 1.87
N PRO A 147 -10.20 -11.32 1.30
CA PRO A 147 -11.27 -12.27 0.98
C PRO A 147 -10.97 -13.18 -0.22
N GLY A 148 -9.74 -13.12 -0.75
CA GLY A 148 -9.25 -13.92 -1.88
C GLY A 148 -7.81 -13.50 -2.21
N PHE A 149 -7.19 -14.17 -3.19
CA PHE A 149 -5.85 -13.79 -3.65
C PHE A 149 -5.84 -12.44 -4.37
N SER A 150 -6.83 -12.23 -5.24
CA SER A 150 -7.16 -10.92 -5.83
C SER A 150 -8.60 -10.59 -5.51
N TRP A 151 -8.85 -9.34 -5.13
CA TRP A 151 -10.16 -8.95 -4.63
C TRP A 151 -10.38 -7.44 -4.78
N ARG A 152 -11.63 -7.01 -4.56
CA ARG A 152 -12.02 -5.60 -4.59
C ARG A 152 -12.90 -5.23 -3.42
N VAL A 153 -12.90 -3.96 -3.06
CA VAL A 153 -13.90 -3.36 -2.16
C VAL A 153 -14.25 -1.96 -2.65
N GLU A 154 -15.53 -1.61 -2.59
CA GLU A 154 -16.02 -0.27 -2.91
C GLU A 154 -16.28 0.49 -1.61
N HIS A 155 -15.88 1.76 -1.60
CA HIS A 155 -16.20 2.75 -0.58
C HIS A 155 -17.00 3.89 -1.22
N PRO A 156 -18.31 3.71 -1.48
CA PRO A 156 -19.14 4.73 -2.13
C PRO A 156 -19.17 6.05 -1.35
N GLU A 157 -19.04 6.00 -0.03
CA GLU A 157 -18.96 7.17 0.85
C GLU A 157 -17.69 8.01 0.65
N LEU A 158 -16.67 7.44 -0.01
CA LEU A 158 -15.41 8.09 -0.35
C LEU A 158 -15.20 8.29 -1.86
N ASP A 159 -16.18 7.91 -2.70
CA ASP A 159 -16.03 7.82 -4.17
C ASP A 159 -14.74 7.07 -4.58
N LEU A 160 -14.50 5.95 -3.88
CA LEU A 160 -13.28 5.18 -3.97
C LEU A 160 -13.59 3.71 -4.25
N GLU A 161 -12.79 3.10 -5.11
CA GLU A 161 -12.69 1.65 -5.20
C GLU A 161 -11.25 1.19 -4.94
N ILE A 162 -11.11 0.05 -4.28
CA ILE A 162 -9.82 -0.55 -3.96
C ILE A 162 -9.72 -1.90 -4.67
N LEU A 163 -8.57 -2.14 -5.31
CA LEU A 163 -8.25 -3.36 -6.04
C LEU A 163 -6.94 -3.95 -5.49
N ALA A 164 -7.00 -5.18 -5.00
CA ALA A 164 -5.85 -5.96 -4.56
C ALA A 164 -5.55 -7.07 -5.58
N LEU A 165 -4.31 -7.16 -6.07
CA LEU A 165 -3.95 -8.03 -7.19
C LEU A 165 -2.79 -8.97 -6.83
N ASP A 166 -3.03 -10.28 -6.91
CA ASP A 166 -1.97 -11.30 -6.78
C ASP A 166 -1.22 -11.44 -8.11
N LEU A 167 -0.04 -10.84 -8.18
CA LEU A 167 0.87 -10.90 -9.32
C LEU A 167 2.12 -11.73 -9.02
N ASN A 168 2.07 -12.65 -8.05
CA ASN A 168 3.23 -13.46 -7.63
C ASN A 168 3.87 -14.30 -8.73
N HIS A 169 3.18 -14.49 -9.87
CA HIS A 169 3.79 -15.15 -11.02
C HIS A 169 4.96 -14.38 -11.62
N LEU A 170 5.03 -13.05 -11.45
CA LEU A 170 6.17 -12.21 -11.88
C LEU A 170 7.50 -12.64 -11.24
N TRP A 171 7.47 -13.27 -10.08
CA TRP A 171 8.66 -13.76 -9.36
C TRP A 171 8.58 -15.23 -8.95
N ALA A 172 7.66 -15.99 -9.55
CA ALA A 172 7.36 -17.35 -9.11
C ALA A 172 8.54 -18.31 -9.29
N HIS A 173 9.36 -18.17 -10.34
CA HIS A 173 10.52 -19.05 -10.54
C HIS A 173 11.58 -18.93 -9.43
N ASN A 174 11.72 -17.74 -8.83
CA ASN A 174 12.64 -17.52 -7.71
C ASN A 174 12.07 -18.03 -6.38
N THR A 175 10.74 -18.10 -6.28
CA THR A 175 10.02 -18.33 -5.03
C THR A 175 9.54 -19.77 -4.90
N CYS A 176 8.91 -20.33 -5.94
CA CYS A 176 8.28 -21.65 -5.93
C CYS A 176 9.26 -22.78 -5.65
N ARG A 177 10.56 -22.61 -5.94
CA ARG A 177 11.61 -23.58 -5.57
C ARG A 177 11.74 -23.83 -4.07
N TRP A 178 11.20 -22.93 -3.23
CA TRP A 178 11.18 -23.05 -1.78
C TRP A 178 9.84 -23.57 -1.26
N SER A 179 8.83 -23.67 -2.14
CA SER A 179 7.52 -24.20 -1.78
C SER A 179 7.57 -25.74 -1.73
N PRO A 180 6.85 -26.39 -0.80
CA PRO A 180 6.74 -27.84 -0.76
C PRO A 180 6.02 -28.42 -1.99
N CYS A 181 5.47 -27.58 -2.87
CA CYS A 181 4.73 -27.97 -4.07
C CYS A 181 5.18 -27.16 -5.31
N GLU A 182 6.49 -27.10 -5.60
CA GLU A 182 7.07 -26.23 -6.63
C GLU A 182 6.31 -26.23 -7.99
N ARG A 183 5.97 -27.41 -8.52
CA ARG A 183 5.28 -27.52 -9.81
C ARG A 183 3.88 -26.92 -9.76
N GLU A 184 3.10 -27.27 -8.74
CA GLU A 184 1.76 -26.74 -8.52
C GLU A 184 1.82 -25.24 -8.22
N CYS A 185 2.83 -24.77 -7.48
CA CYS A 185 3.08 -23.35 -7.20
C CYS A 185 3.21 -22.54 -8.50
N LEU A 186 4.03 -22.99 -9.46
CA LEU A 186 4.20 -22.31 -10.75
C LEU A 186 2.88 -22.25 -11.54
N ALA A 187 2.15 -23.37 -11.61
CA ALA A 187 0.88 -23.42 -12.34
C ALA A 187 -0.20 -22.54 -11.69
N ARG A 188 -0.28 -22.54 -10.36
CA ARG A 188 -1.31 -21.82 -9.61
C ARG A 188 -1.05 -20.33 -9.52
N THR A 189 0.19 -19.90 -9.31
CA THR A 189 0.54 -18.47 -9.36
C THR A 189 0.22 -17.88 -10.73
N LYS A 190 0.47 -18.64 -11.82
CA LYS A 190 0.06 -18.25 -13.17
C LYS A 190 -1.45 -18.03 -13.27
N ALA A 191 -2.24 -19.01 -12.84
CA ALA A 191 -3.70 -18.91 -12.88
C ALA A 191 -4.24 -17.77 -12.01
N ARG A 192 -3.62 -17.51 -10.85
CA ARG A 192 -3.96 -16.37 -9.98
C ARG A 192 -3.66 -15.03 -10.65
N GLN A 193 -2.51 -14.89 -11.31
CA GLN A 193 -2.19 -13.69 -12.08
C GLN A 193 -3.18 -13.48 -13.22
N GLU A 194 -3.53 -14.53 -13.98
CA GLU A 194 -4.54 -14.43 -15.04
C GLU A 194 -5.90 -13.95 -14.50
N ALA A 195 -6.34 -14.49 -13.36
CA ALA A 195 -7.56 -14.04 -12.68
C ALA A 195 -7.46 -12.59 -12.16
N ALA A 196 -6.28 -12.18 -11.65
CA ALA A 196 -6.02 -10.81 -11.21
C ALA A 196 -6.16 -9.81 -12.36
N LEU A 197 -5.64 -10.15 -13.54
CA LEU A 197 -5.74 -9.30 -14.73
C LEU A 197 -7.17 -9.20 -15.26
N VAL A 198 -7.93 -10.29 -15.24
CA VAL A 198 -9.37 -10.26 -15.56
C VAL A 198 -10.11 -9.32 -14.61
N LEU A 199 -9.90 -9.46 -13.29
CA LEU A 199 -10.51 -8.56 -12.31
C LEU A 199 -10.12 -7.10 -12.57
N PHE A 200 -8.84 -6.83 -12.79
CA PHE A 200 -8.33 -5.49 -13.06
C PHE A 200 -8.99 -4.87 -14.29
N ASP A 201 -9.02 -5.57 -15.43
CA ASP A 201 -9.60 -5.07 -16.67
C ASP A 201 -11.11 -4.84 -16.55
N GLU A 202 -11.83 -5.76 -15.90
CA GLU A 202 -13.26 -5.60 -15.61
C GLU A 202 -13.54 -4.35 -14.79
N ARG A 203 -12.76 -4.11 -13.74
CA ARG A 203 -12.98 -2.96 -12.85
C ARG A 203 -12.55 -1.65 -13.45
N MET A 204 -11.45 -1.65 -14.21
CA MET A 204 -11.05 -0.49 -14.98
C MET A 204 -12.16 -0.05 -15.93
N ALA A 205 -12.81 -1.01 -16.62
CA ALA A 205 -13.90 -0.73 -17.57
C ALA A 205 -15.24 -0.36 -16.92
N GLN A 206 -15.61 -0.96 -15.78
CA GLN A 206 -16.99 -0.92 -15.27
C GLN A 206 -17.21 0.00 -14.06
N SER A 207 -16.16 0.33 -13.30
CA SER A 207 -16.32 1.11 -12.07
C SER A 207 -16.75 2.55 -12.33
N ASN A 208 -17.66 3.09 -11.52
CA ASN A 208 -18.02 4.51 -11.59
C ASN A 208 -17.20 5.41 -10.66
N SER A 209 -16.38 4.82 -9.78
CA SER A 209 -15.60 5.58 -8.79
C SER A 209 -14.63 6.53 -9.48
N SER A 210 -14.54 7.77 -8.98
CA SER A 210 -13.58 8.77 -9.50
C SER A 210 -12.15 8.49 -9.06
N ASN A 211 -11.98 7.82 -7.92
CA ASN A 211 -10.69 7.38 -7.41
C ASN A 211 -10.60 5.85 -7.37
N MET A 212 -9.42 5.33 -7.70
CA MET A 212 -9.04 3.94 -7.49
C MET A 212 -7.71 3.84 -6.76
N VAL A 213 -7.68 3.05 -5.69
CA VAL A 213 -6.43 2.56 -5.10
C VAL A 213 -6.21 1.16 -5.63
N VAL A 214 -5.10 0.96 -6.36
CA VAL A 214 -4.72 -0.35 -6.89
C VAL A 214 -3.44 -0.77 -6.19
N PHE A 215 -3.37 -2.00 -5.71
CA PHE A 215 -2.13 -2.49 -5.13
C PHE A 215 -1.87 -3.95 -5.47
N SER A 216 -0.59 -4.23 -5.64
CA SER A 216 -0.03 -5.57 -5.74
C SER A 216 1.29 -5.58 -4.99
N HIS A 217 1.95 -6.73 -4.87
CA HIS A 217 3.29 -6.74 -4.28
C HIS A 217 4.36 -6.12 -5.18
N TYR A 218 4.18 -6.07 -6.50
CA TYR A 218 5.24 -5.75 -7.45
C TYR A 218 5.17 -4.31 -7.98
N PRO A 219 6.26 -3.52 -7.89
CA PRO A 219 6.35 -2.17 -8.44
C PRO A 219 6.08 -2.11 -9.95
N THR A 220 5.69 -0.94 -10.46
CA THR A 220 5.25 -0.79 -11.86
C THR A 220 6.34 -1.13 -12.88
N ASP A 221 7.63 -1.01 -12.54
CA ASP A 221 8.73 -1.46 -13.38
C ASP A 221 8.82 -2.98 -13.54
N TYR A 222 8.15 -3.77 -12.69
CA TYR A 222 7.99 -5.23 -12.85
C TYR A 222 6.83 -5.59 -13.81
N LEU A 223 5.95 -4.64 -14.11
CA LEU A 223 4.79 -4.84 -14.98
C LEU A 223 5.16 -4.76 -16.48
N TRP A 224 6.46 -4.74 -16.81
CA TRP A 224 6.95 -4.77 -18.19
C TRP A 224 6.44 -5.98 -18.99
N ALA A 225 6.19 -7.11 -18.30
CA ALA A 225 5.60 -8.31 -18.89
C ALA A 225 4.09 -8.20 -19.13
N ILE A 226 3.44 -7.13 -18.65
CA ILE A 226 2.00 -6.89 -18.70
C ILE A 226 1.73 -5.43 -19.16
N PRO A 227 2.18 -5.03 -20.36
CA PRO A 227 2.13 -3.64 -20.80
C PRO A 227 0.71 -3.06 -20.90
N GLY A 228 -0.31 -3.91 -21.12
CA GLY A 228 -1.72 -3.49 -21.11
C GLY A 228 -2.15 -2.96 -19.74
N MET A 229 -1.69 -3.58 -18.65
CA MET A 229 -1.98 -3.11 -17.30
C MET A 229 -1.36 -1.74 -17.04
N LEU A 230 -0.10 -1.54 -17.42
CA LEU A 230 0.56 -0.22 -17.33
C LEU A 230 -0.20 0.86 -18.10
N GLY A 231 -0.65 0.56 -19.33
CA GLY A 231 -1.45 1.49 -20.13
C GLY A 231 -2.77 1.88 -19.45
N ASN A 232 -3.47 0.90 -18.87
CA ASN A 232 -4.73 1.12 -18.14
C ASN A 232 -4.53 1.87 -16.82
N LEU A 233 -3.41 1.65 -16.13
CA LEU A 233 -3.02 2.44 -14.96
C LEU A 233 -2.77 3.90 -15.33
N SER A 234 -2.10 4.19 -16.45
CA SER A 234 -1.81 5.56 -16.88
C SER A 234 -3.03 6.30 -17.45
N ASN A 235 -3.86 5.63 -18.25
CA ASN A 235 -5.00 6.24 -18.94
C ASN A 235 -6.34 5.71 -18.42
N ALA A 236 -6.54 5.76 -17.10
CA ALA A 236 -7.77 5.29 -16.49
C ALA A 236 -8.97 6.19 -16.83
N ARG A 237 -10.08 5.56 -17.19
CA ARG A 237 -11.34 6.20 -17.59
C ARG A 237 -12.52 5.49 -16.94
N ARG A 238 -13.53 6.26 -16.59
CA ARG A 238 -14.84 5.76 -16.16
C ARG A 238 -15.70 5.35 -17.37
N PRO A 239 -16.76 4.54 -17.18
CA PRO A 239 -17.70 4.17 -18.24
C PRO A 239 -18.28 5.35 -19.01
N ASN A 240 -18.45 6.50 -18.34
CA ASN A 240 -18.95 7.74 -18.94
C ASN A 240 -17.88 8.55 -19.71
N GLY A 241 -16.65 8.04 -19.83
CA GLY A 241 -15.53 8.68 -20.53
C GLY A 241 -14.75 9.71 -19.70
N ALA A 242 -15.16 10.02 -18.48
CA ALA A 242 -14.41 10.93 -17.61
C ALA A 242 -13.12 10.28 -17.10
N THR A 243 -12.07 11.08 -16.91
CA THR A 243 -10.82 10.64 -16.26
C THR A 243 -11.10 10.09 -14.86
N ARG A 244 -10.37 9.03 -14.49
CA ARG A 244 -10.30 8.47 -13.15
C ARG A 244 -8.88 8.67 -12.61
N HIS A 245 -8.75 9.07 -11.35
CA HIS A 245 -7.45 9.04 -10.67
C HIS A 245 -7.15 7.62 -10.20
N VAL A 246 -5.94 7.15 -10.46
CA VAL A 246 -5.41 5.89 -9.93
C VAL A 246 -4.20 6.18 -9.07
N GLU A 247 -4.22 5.65 -7.85
CA GLU A 247 -3.07 5.59 -6.97
C GLU A 247 -2.60 4.13 -6.87
N TYR A 248 -1.43 3.83 -7.41
CA TYR A 248 -0.88 2.47 -7.40
C TYR A 248 0.17 2.28 -6.30
N PHE A 249 0.05 1.23 -5.49
CA PHE A 249 1.02 0.91 -4.45
C PHE A 249 1.59 -0.49 -4.63
N ALA A 250 2.89 -0.63 -4.37
CA ALA A 250 3.54 -1.93 -4.32
C ALA A 250 4.74 -1.97 -3.37
N GLY A 251 5.18 -3.18 -3.01
CA GLY A 251 6.30 -3.44 -2.12
C GLY A 251 7.48 -4.07 -2.87
N HIS A 252 7.93 -5.22 -2.39
CA HIS A 252 8.98 -6.11 -2.94
C HIS A 252 10.40 -5.53 -2.91
N ARG A 253 10.53 -4.26 -3.31
CA ARG A 253 11.74 -3.48 -3.10
C ARG A 253 11.68 -2.80 -1.75
N HIS A 254 12.74 -2.97 -0.97
CA HIS A 254 12.83 -2.50 0.41
C HIS A 254 13.19 -1.02 0.50
N ASN A 255 12.32 -0.16 -0.05
CA ASN A 255 12.41 1.30 -0.03
C ASN A 255 11.00 1.94 -0.09
N VAL A 256 10.91 3.25 0.16
CA VAL A 256 9.68 4.05 0.01
C VAL A 256 9.94 5.23 -0.93
N ASP A 257 9.54 5.12 -2.19
CA ASP A 257 9.77 6.18 -3.20
C ASP A 257 8.84 6.07 -4.42
N GLN A 258 8.89 7.07 -5.31
CA GLN A 258 8.17 7.10 -6.59
C GLN A 258 9.09 7.17 -7.82
N THR A 259 10.40 7.21 -7.59
CA THR A 259 11.41 7.54 -8.62
C THR A 259 12.03 6.30 -9.25
N SER A 260 12.00 5.18 -8.54
CA SER A 260 12.59 3.92 -8.93
C SER A 260 11.65 3.07 -9.80
N THR A 261 10.52 3.62 -10.23
CA THR A 261 9.41 2.92 -10.88
C THR A 261 9.18 3.35 -12.32
N THR A 262 8.43 2.56 -13.10
CA THR A 262 7.86 3.06 -14.37
C THR A 262 6.69 3.97 -14.07
N SER A 263 6.82 5.25 -14.44
CA SER A 263 5.79 6.27 -14.19
C SER A 263 4.46 5.94 -14.90
N ILE A 264 3.36 6.13 -14.19
CA ILE A 264 2.00 6.03 -14.73
C ILE A 264 1.31 7.41 -14.90
N HIS A 265 2.09 8.48 -15.10
CA HIS A 265 1.54 9.84 -15.26
C HIS A 265 0.39 9.89 -16.29
N PRO A 266 -0.72 10.62 -16.02
CA PRO A 266 -0.93 11.57 -14.91
C PRO A 266 -1.28 10.96 -13.56
N ASN A 267 -1.46 9.64 -13.49
CA ASN A 267 -1.69 8.93 -12.24
C ASN A 267 -0.39 8.76 -11.45
N SER A 268 -0.49 8.34 -10.20
CA SER A 268 0.66 8.24 -9.28
C SER A 268 0.87 6.82 -8.80
N ASN A 269 2.14 6.45 -8.62
CA ASN A 269 2.52 5.13 -8.13
C ASN A 269 3.66 5.22 -7.11
N TRP A 270 3.73 4.24 -6.21
CA TRP A 270 4.70 4.17 -5.13
C TRP A 270 5.31 2.77 -5.00
N VAL A 271 6.59 2.73 -4.65
CA VAL A 271 7.19 1.64 -3.87
C VAL A 271 6.99 1.96 -2.39
N VAL A 272 6.56 0.98 -1.61
CA VAL A 272 6.25 1.07 -0.17
C VAL A 272 6.70 -0.21 0.55
N GLY A 273 7.84 -0.78 0.15
CA GLY A 273 8.42 -1.98 0.77
C GLY A 273 9.43 -1.67 1.89
N GLY A 274 9.55 -0.42 2.32
CA GLY A 274 10.46 -0.03 3.40
C GLY A 274 9.93 -0.32 4.81
N GLY A 275 9.17 -1.40 5.01
CA GLY A 275 8.47 -1.69 6.27
C GLY A 275 9.32 -2.29 7.38
N GLY A 276 10.61 -2.56 7.11
CA GLY A 276 11.57 -3.00 8.11
C GLY A 276 11.59 -4.50 8.40
N GLY A 277 11.07 -5.32 7.49
CA GLY A 277 10.99 -6.77 7.67
C GLY A 277 12.23 -7.53 7.20
N TRP A 278 12.84 -7.11 6.08
CA TRP A 278 13.84 -7.95 5.39
C TRP A 278 15.14 -7.22 5.03
N GLY A 279 15.06 -6.21 4.17
CA GLY A 279 16.24 -5.56 3.60
C GLY A 279 16.14 -4.04 3.56
N CYS A 280 17.14 -3.41 2.93
CA CYS A 280 17.15 -2.00 2.59
C CYS A 280 17.69 -1.85 1.16
N ASP A 281 16.80 -1.64 0.19
CA ASP A 281 17.15 -1.36 -1.21
C ASP A 281 17.36 0.14 -1.47
N GLY A 282 17.07 0.97 -0.46
CA GLY A 282 17.37 2.39 -0.42
C GLY A 282 17.35 2.93 1.02
N LYS A 283 17.60 4.25 1.16
CA LYS A 283 17.62 4.93 2.47
C LYS A 283 16.22 5.21 3.02
N GLU A 284 15.19 5.17 2.20
CA GLU A 284 13.85 5.63 2.59
C GLU A 284 13.06 4.44 3.14
N GLN A 285 12.96 4.36 4.47
CA GLN A 285 12.22 3.33 5.19
C GLN A 285 11.04 3.97 5.91
N GLY A 286 9.88 3.31 5.92
CA GLY A 286 8.65 3.87 6.48
C GLY A 286 7.40 3.38 5.77
N PHE A 287 6.42 4.28 5.66
CA PHE A 287 5.10 3.99 5.09
C PHE A 287 4.55 5.21 4.35
N VAL A 288 3.42 5.08 3.67
CA VAL A 288 2.74 6.18 2.99
C VAL A 288 1.41 6.51 3.67
N VAL A 289 1.09 7.80 3.75
CA VAL A 289 -0.22 8.31 4.14
C VAL A 289 -0.96 8.75 2.88
N GLY A 290 -2.17 8.25 2.70
CA GLY A 290 -3.13 8.75 1.71
C GLY A 290 -4.24 9.56 2.37
N GLN A 291 -4.68 10.63 1.72
CA GLN A 291 -5.75 11.50 2.18
C GLN A 291 -6.72 11.79 1.04
N LEU A 292 -8.00 11.53 1.26
CA LEU A 292 -9.07 11.91 0.36
C LEU A 292 -9.69 13.22 0.85
N LEU A 293 -9.80 14.21 -0.04
CA LEU A 293 -10.38 15.52 0.24
C LEU A 293 -11.83 15.58 -0.27
N ALA A 294 -12.63 16.48 0.31
CA ALA A 294 -14.06 16.62 -0.01
C ALA A 294 -14.35 16.99 -1.48
N ASN A 295 -13.36 17.53 -2.20
CA ASN A 295 -13.45 17.82 -3.64
C ASN A 295 -13.11 16.60 -4.53
N GLY A 296 -12.81 15.44 -3.94
CA GLY A 296 -12.44 14.21 -4.64
C GLY A 296 -10.94 14.06 -4.92
N THR A 297 -10.09 15.00 -4.51
CA THR A 297 -8.64 14.87 -4.65
C THR A 297 -8.07 13.82 -3.69
N LEU A 298 -7.23 12.92 -4.22
CA LEU A 298 -6.43 11.97 -3.44
C LEU A 298 -4.99 12.50 -3.38
N LEU A 299 -4.49 12.75 -2.18
CA LEU A 299 -3.11 13.15 -1.92
C LEU A 299 -2.34 12.02 -1.22
N THR A 300 -1.07 11.85 -1.57
CA THR A 300 -0.17 10.88 -0.93
C THR A 300 1.12 11.55 -0.48
N ARG A 301 1.67 11.06 0.64
CA ARG A 301 3.00 11.46 1.14
C ARG A 301 3.66 10.33 1.91
N SER A 302 4.98 10.22 1.81
CA SER A 302 5.74 9.30 2.67
C SER A 302 5.82 9.82 4.11
N VAL A 303 5.95 8.88 5.04
CA VAL A 303 6.36 9.09 6.42
C VAL A 303 7.56 8.19 6.65
N LEU A 304 8.73 8.81 6.71
CA LEU A 304 10.00 8.10 6.79
C LEU A 304 10.51 8.08 8.24
N VAL A 305 11.17 6.98 8.60
CA VAL A 305 11.87 6.82 9.88
C VAL A 305 13.37 7.00 9.67
N ASP A 306 14.12 7.12 10.77
CA ASP A 306 15.56 7.24 10.71
C ASP A 306 16.19 5.99 10.04
N PRO A 307 16.88 6.14 8.89
CA PRO A 307 17.51 5.01 8.19
C PRO A 307 18.57 4.31 9.04
N PHE A 308 19.18 4.95 10.03
CA PHE A 308 20.17 4.30 10.90
C PHE A 308 19.54 3.27 11.84
N ILE A 309 18.23 3.36 12.10
CA ILE A 309 17.51 2.33 12.87
C ILE A 309 17.30 1.08 12.00
N CYS A 310 17.08 1.27 10.71
CA CYS A 310 16.70 0.20 9.78
C CYS A 310 17.87 -0.44 9.02
N CYS A 311 18.78 0.40 8.55
CA CYS A 311 19.74 0.06 7.50
C CYS A 311 21.19 0.12 7.99
N LYS A 312 21.43 0.08 9.31
CA LYS A 312 22.75 0.21 9.94
C LYS A 312 23.84 -0.66 9.29
N ASP A 313 23.49 -1.89 8.93
CA ASP A 313 24.41 -2.87 8.38
C ASP A 313 24.41 -2.93 6.84
N SER A 314 23.62 -2.08 6.18
CA SER A 314 23.58 -1.96 4.73
C SER A 314 24.41 -0.78 4.22
N PRO A 315 24.65 -0.64 2.90
CA PRO A 315 25.29 0.55 2.33
C PRO A 315 24.56 1.87 2.65
N TRP A 316 23.30 1.79 3.07
CA TRP A 316 22.42 2.93 3.26
C TRP A 316 22.44 3.50 4.68
N GLY A 317 22.92 2.74 5.68
CA GLY A 317 23.11 3.19 7.07
C GLY A 317 24.52 3.66 7.39
N ARG A 318 25.31 4.03 6.38
CA ARG A 318 26.62 4.68 6.49
C ARG A 318 26.59 6.12 5.97
#